data_AF-A0A256BCF0-F1
#
_entry.id   AF-A0A256BCF0-F1
#
_cell.length_a   1.000
_cell.length_b   1.000
_cell.length_c   1.000
_cell.angle_alpha   90.00
_cell.angle_beta   90.00
_cell.angle_gamma   90.00
#
_symmetry.space_group_name_H-M   'P 1'
#
loop_
_entity.id
_entity.type
_entity.pdbx_description
1 polymer ?
#
loop_
_entity_poly.entity_id
_entity_poly.type
_entity_poly.pdbx_seq_one_letter_code
_entity_poly.pdbx_strand_id
1 'polypeptide(L)'
;MLYRSNVLMTVKSDQEGGFLGALEQSTLPLQNTVGVSLLLVLLWGAIGATAYHYWQLQKNRQQLKIERLKTHELAKKLKLALHTIDEHERNPDLIHSREFNLDYLSMRMEEPHFCEIILAQMKVNLRQKVAPALMPTEEDSGTVRKVDVIFDVSYQPEHHDDSQIRTLFRIHVKLAKIPTHGSQSILKDLATGLESFVVASDVNRNWQPTIQGRLAVISWDQTAKPTPLLVIEQTNEGKNVLMRNKRLAQSKI
;
A
#
# COMPACT_ATOMS: atom_id res chain seq x y z
N MET A 1 -65.63 -101.61 11.69
CA MET A 1 -65.41 -100.77 12.88
C MET A 1 -64.60 -99.56 12.45
N LEU A 2 -65.19 -98.38 12.64
CA LEU A 2 -64.68 -97.02 12.83
C LEU A 2 -63.45 -96.50 12.03
N TYR A 3 -63.58 -95.21 11.71
CA TYR A 3 -63.06 -94.52 10.55
C TYR A 3 -61.58 -94.12 10.61
N ARG A 4 -61.08 -93.93 9.40
CA ARG A 4 -59.74 -93.58 8.91
C ARG A 4 -59.37 -92.11 9.22
N SER A 5 -58.07 -91.88 9.36
CA SER A 5 -57.37 -90.59 9.46
C SER A 5 -57.80 -89.55 8.43
N ASN A 6 -57.72 -88.27 8.79
CA ASN A 6 -57.24 -87.23 7.86
C ASN A 6 -56.47 -86.13 8.59
N VAL A 7 -55.41 -85.72 7.92
CA VAL A 7 -54.29 -84.89 8.35
C VAL A 7 -54.58 -83.41 8.10
N LEU A 8 -54.10 -82.63 9.06
CA LEU A 8 -53.63 -81.25 9.03
C LEU A 8 -53.44 -80.62 7.63
N MET A 9 -54.08 -79.48 7.38
CA MET A 9 -53.56 -78.36 6.58
C MET A 9 -54.49 -77.16 6.75
N THR A 10 -54.06 -76.14 7.49
CA THR A 10 -54.47 -74.76 7.20
C THR A 10 -53.24 -73.87 7.18
N VAL A 11 -52.88 -73.51 5.95
CA VAL A 11 -51.98 -72.44 5.53
C VAL A 11 -52.30 -71.15 6.27
N LYS A 12 -51.30 -70.47 6.84
CA LYS A 12 -51.25 -69.00 6.74
C LYS A 12 -49.81 -68.50 6.76
N SER A 13 -49.61 -67.59 5.82
CA SER A 13 -48.43 -66.92 5.33
C SER A 13 -47.66 -66.10 6.37
N ASP A 14 -46.40 -65.98 6.00
CA ASP A 14 -45.35 -65.12 6.50
C ASP A 14 -45.69 -63.61 6.55
N GLN A 15 -44.79 -62.91 7.25
CA GLN A 15 -44.41 -61.50 7.12
C GLN A 15 -45.18 -60.36 7.81
N GLU A 16 -44.35 -59.60 8.55
CA GLU A 16 -44.37 -58.14 8.69
C GLU A 16 -45.46 -57.51 9.58
N GLY A 17 -45.22 -57.52 10.89
CA GLY A 17 -45.94 -56.68 11.85
C GLY A 17 -45.08 -56.06 12.95
N GLY A 18 -43.74 -56.17 12.89
CA GLY A 18 -42.85 -55.88 14.02
C GLY A 18 -42.50 -54.40 14.26
N PHE A 19 -42.84 -53.47 13.36
CA PHE A 19 -42.43 -52.07 13.48
C PHE A 19 -43.59 -51.06 13.54
N LEU A 20 -44.79 -51.45 13.09
CA LEU A 20 -45.96 -50.57 13.05
C LEU A 20 -46.89 -50.72 14.27
N GLY A 21 -46.85 -51.87 14.97
CA GLY A 21 -47.63 -52.06 16.20
C GLY A 21 -47.17 -51.22 17.39
N ALA A 22 -45.92 -50.71 17.35
CA ALA A 22 -45.40 -49.80 18.38
C ALA A 22 -45.81 -48.33 18.17
N LEU A 23 -46.38 -47.99 17.00
CA LEU A 23 -46.80 -46.62 16.68
C LEU A 23 -48.29 -46.34 17.00
N GLU A 24 -49.11 -47.37 17.20
CA GLU A 24 -50.56 -47.19 17.45
C GLU A 24 -50.95 -47.02 18.93
N GLN A 25 -50.03 -47.16 19.88
CA GLN A 25 -50.27 -46.76 21.28
C GLN A 25 -49.73 -45.37 21.57
N SER A 26 -50.14 -44.41 20.74
CA SER A 26 -49.92 -42.97 20.95
C SER A 26 -51.21 -42.34 21.51
N THR A 27 -51.55 -42.68 22.75
CA THR A 27 -52.41 -41.81 23.56
C THR A 27 -51.69 -41.55 24.87
N LEU A 28 -51.25 -40.29 25.03
CA LEU A 28 -50.60 -39.70 26.20
C LEU A 28 -49.14 -40.14 26.44
N PRO A 29 -48.13 -39.32 26.04
CA PRO A 29 -46.70 -39.62 26.25
C PRO A 29 -46.26 -39.62 27.72
N LEU A 30 -47.19 -39.42 28.67
CA LEU A 30 -46.94 -39.35 30.11
C LEU A 30 -46.96 -40.71 30.83
N GLN A 31 -47.38 -41.80 30.17
CA GLN A 31 -47.46 -43.12 30.80
C GLN A 31 -46.38 -44.13 30.35
N ASN A 32 -45.60 -43.84 29.31
CA ASN A 32 -44.51 -44.72 28.85
C ASN A 32 -43.15 -44.19 29.31
N THR A 33 -42.46 -44.93 30.20
CA THR A 33 -41.16 -44.56 30.78
C THR A 33 -40.09 -44.25 29.73
N VAL A 34 -40.14 -44.92 28.58
CA VAL A 34 -39.22 -44.69 27.45
C VAL A 34 -39.53 -43.39 26.69
N GLY A 35 -40.81 -43.02 26.58
CA GLY A 35 -41.21 -41.75 25.95
C GLY A 35 -40.85 -40.54 26.82
N VAL A 36 -41.01 -40.68 28.14
CA VAL A 36 -40.65 -39.64 29.11
C VAL A 36 -39.13 -39.43 29.17
N SER A 37 -38.32 -40.49 29.11
CA SER A 37 -36.86 -40.37 29.12
C SER A 37 -36.32 -39.71 27.84
N LEU A 38 -36.89 -40.03 26.68
CA LEU A 38 -36.50 -39.40 25.41
C LEU A 38 -36.86 -37.91 25.35
N LEU A 39 -38.04 -37.53 25.87
CA LEU A 39 -38.43 -36.12 26.01
C LEU A 39 -37.50 -35.35 26.95
N LEU A 40 -37.07 -35.96 28.06
CA LEU A 40 -36.11 -35.34 28.98
C LEU A 40 -34.75 -35.09 28.29
N VAL A 41 -34.23 -36.05 27.54
CA VAL A 41 -32.95 -35.89 26.81
C VAL A 41 -33.05 -34.77 25.77
N LEU A 42 -34.15 -34.71 25.01
CA LEU A 42 -34.38 -33.63 24.04
C LEU A 42 -34.49 -32.25 24.72
N LEU A 43 -35.15 -32.19 25.89
CA LEU A 43 -35.31 -30.96 26.65
C LEU A 43 -33.95 -30.47 27.20
N TRP A 44 -33.12 -31.37 27.73
CA TRP A 44 -31.75 -31.04 28.15
C TRP A 44 -30.87 -30.62 26.96
N GLY A 45 -30.99 -31.28 25.81
CA GLY A 45 -30.30 -30.90 24.58
C GLY A 45 -30.69 -29.51 24.08
N ALA A 46 -31.98 -29.17 24.12
CA ALA A 46 -32.48 -27.85 23.77
C ALA A 46 -31.99 -26.75 24.74
N ILE A 47 -31.96 -27.04 26.04
CA ILE A 47 -31.41 -26.10 27.05
C ILE A 47 -29.91 -25.89 26.82
N GLY A 48 -29.15 -26.96 26.54
CA GLY A 48 -27.73 -26.87 26.23
C GLY A 48 -27.46 -26.04 24.96
N ALA A 49 -28.21 -26.29 23.89
CA ALA A 49 -28.09 -25.56 22.63
C ALA A 49 -28.42 -24.08 22.80
N THR A 50 -29.51 -23.75 23.51
CA THR A 50 -29.91 -22.34 23.76
C THR A 50 -28.88 -21.61 24.62
N ALA A 51 -28.32 -22.24 25.65
CA ALA A 51 -27.23 -21.68 26.46
C ALA A 51 -25.96 -21.44 25.63
N TYR A 52 -25.57 -22.41 24.79
CA TYR A 52 -24.41 -22.28 23.90
C TYR A 52 -24.60 -21.15 22.87
N HIS A 53 -25.79 -21.08 22.24
CA HIS A 53 -26.12 -20.00 21.31
C HIS A 53 -26.10 -18.63 22.01
N TYR A 54 -26.61 -18.52 23.23
CA TYR A 54 -26.56 -17.28 24.01
C TYR A 54 -25.12 -16.85 24.30
N TRP A 55 -24.27 -17.79 24.71
CA TRP A 55 -22.84 -17.51 24.97
C TRP A 55 -22.10 -17.09 23.69
N GLN A 56 -22.35 -17.77 22.57
CA GLN A 56 -21.75 -17.43 21.28
C GLN A 56 -22.23 -16.04 20.80
N LEU A 57 -23.51 -15.71 20.99
CA LEU A 57 -24.06 -14.40 20.66
C LEU A 57 -23.40 -13.30 21.49
N GLN A 58 -23.16 -13.55 22.77
CA GLN A 58 -22.48 -12.63 23.67
C GLN A 58 -21.03 -12.40 23.24
N LYS A 59 -20.30 -13.46 22.86
CA LYS A 59 -18.93 -13.37 22.34
C LYS A 59 -18.88 -12.56 21.04
N ASN A 60 -19.77 -12.84 20.10
CA ASN A 60 -19.86 -12.10 18.83
C ASN A 60 -20.19 -10.61 19.06
N ARG A 61 -21.10 -10.30 19.99
CA ARG A 61 -21.41 -8.92 20.37
C ARG A 61 -20.21 -8.18 20.94
N GLN A 62 -19.38 -8.85 21.75
CA GLN A 62 -18.16 -8.25 22.28
C GLN A 62 -17.12 -8.00 21.18
N GLN A 63 -16.92 -8.96 20.27
CA GLN A 63 -16.02 -8.79 19.13
C GLN A 63 -16.45 -7.64 18.21
N LEU A 64 -17.76 -7.54 17.90
CA LEU A 64 -18.30 -6.43 17.13
C LEU A 64 -18.08 -5.06 17.80
N LYS A 65 -18.15 -4.98 19.12
CA LYS A 65 -17.84 -3.74 19.86
C LYS A 65 -16.37 -3.37 19.69
N ILE A 66 -15.46 -4.34 19.82
CA ILE A 66 -14.02 -4.12 19.67
C ILE A 66 -13.69 -3.68 18.24
N GLU A 67 -14.27 -4.33 17.24
CA GLU A 67 -14.08 -3.94 15.83
C GLU A 67 -14.60 -2.54 15.55
N ARG A 68 -15.79 -2.18 16.06
CA ARG A 68 -16.33 -0.81 15.93
C ARG A 68 -15.45 0.24 16.59
N LEU A 69 -14.88 -0.06 17.76
CA LEU A 69 -13.95 0.86 18.43
C LEU A 69 -12.66 1.02 17.61
N LYS A 70 -12.13 -0.08 17.06
CA LYS A 70 -10.96 -0.04 16.17
C LYS A 70 -11.23 0.76 14.91
N THR A 71 -12.36 0.55 14.24
CA THR A 71 -12.70 1.31 13.03
C THR A 71 -12.92 2.79 13.34
N HIS A 72 -13.54 3.13 14.47
CA HIS A 72 -13.70 4.51 14.91
C HIS A 72 -12.35 5.18 15.24
N GLU A 73 -11.45 4.47 15.93
CA GLU A 73 -10.10 4.96 16.24
C GLU A 73 -9.28 5.16 14.96
N LEU A 74 -9.35 4.23 14.01
CA LEU A 74 -8.72 4.35 12.70
C LEU A 74 -9.26 5.56 11.93
N ALA A 75 -10.58 5.75 11.90
CA ALA A 75 -11.19 6.91 11.26
C ALA A 75 -10.75 8.22 11.91
N LYS A 76 -10.61 8.26 13.24
CA LYS A 76 -10.10 9.43 13.97
C LYS A 76 -8.63 9.70 13.65
N LYS A 77 -7.78 8.67 13.60
CA LYS A 77 -6.37 8.79 13.22
C LYS A 77 -6.22 9.27 11.79
N LEU A 78 -7.03 8.76 10.87
CA LEU A 78 -7.06 9.20 9.47
C LEU A 78 -7.50 10.65 9.37
N LYS A 79 -8.57 11.05 10.08
CA LYS A 79 -9.02 12.45 10.11
C LYS A 79 -7.95 13.38 10.69
N LEU A 80 -7.26 12.96 11.75
CA LEU A 80 -6.17 13.73 12.33
C LEU A 80 -5.01 13.86 11.35
N ALA A 81 -4.59 12.77 10.71
CA ALA A 81 -3.53 12.78 9.71
C ALA A 81 -3.87 13.70 8.52
N LEU A 82 -5.10 13.63 8.00
CA LEU A 82 -5.56 14.53 6.94
C LEU A 82 -5.59 15.98 7.39
N HIS A 83 -6.05 16.27 8.61
CA HIS A 83 -6.02 17.62 9.16
C HIS A 83 -4.58 18.13 9.32
N THR A 84 -3.68 17.30 9.84
CA THR A 84 -2.26 17.63 9.97
C THR A 84 -1.64 17.91 8.61
N ILE A 85 -1.96 17.11 7.59
CA ILE A 85 -1.53 17.35 6.21
C ILE A 85 -2.07 18.69 5.68
N ASP A 86 -3.37 18.97 5.86
CA ASP A 86 -4.02 20.21 5.43
C ASP A 86 -3.45 21.45 6.14
N GLU A 87 -3.18 21.34 7.45
CA GLU A 87 -2.55 22.39 8.25
C GLU A 87 -1.11 22.66 7.79
N HIS A 88 -0.35 21.59 7.50
CA HIS A 88 1.00 21.69 6.97
C HIS A 88 1.02 22.23 5.55
N GLU A 89 0.02 21.95 4.73
CA GLU A 89 -0.15 22.62 3.45
C GLU A 89 -0.51 24.10 3.67
N ARG A 90 -1.40 24.45 4.58
CA ARG A 90 -1.79 25.87 4.76
C ARG A 90 -0.68 26.75 5.31
N ASN A 91 0.17 26.24 6.20
CA ASN A 91 1.20 27.02 6.86
C ASN A 91 2.53 27.02 6.08
N PRO A 92 2.89 28.12 5.39
CA PRO A 92 4.13 28.16 4.61
C PRO A 92 5.36 27.98 5.52
N ASP A 93 5.36 28.56 6.72
CA ASP A 93 6.53 28.53 7.63
C ASP A 93 6.91 27.14 8.14
N LEU A 94 5.95 26.20 8.25
CA LEU A 94 6.23 24.82 8.66
C LEU A 94 6.83 23.97 7.52
N ILE A 95 6.45 24.25 6.27
CA ILE A 95 7.04 23.63 5.06
C ILE A 95 8.53 24.02 4.91
N HIS A 96 8.95 25.14 5.50
CA HIS A 96 10.35 25.61 5.45
C HIS A 96 11.26 24.83 6.41
N SER A 97 10.72 23.97 7.27
CA SER A 97 11.55 23.05 8.04
C SER A 97 12.07 21.92 7.14
N ARG A 98 13.39 21.89 6.95
CA ARG A 98 14.11 21.03 5.99
C ARG A 98 13.72 19.55 6.04
N GLU A 99 13.72 18.97 7.24
CA GLU A 99 13.46 17.54 7.45
C GLU A 99 11.99 17.20 7.18
N PHE A 100 11.10 18.14 7.51
CA PHE A 100 9.67 18.02 7.28
C PHE A 100 9.33 18.04 5.79
N ASN A 101 9.99 18.87 4.97
CA ASN A 101 9.72 18.97 3.53
C ASN A 101 10.08 17.68 2.78
N LEU A 102 11.26 17.11 3.04
CA LEU A 102 11.67 15.86 2.39
C LEU A 102 10.81 14.67 2.83
N ASP A 103 10.45 14.58 4.11
CA ASP A 103 9.60 13.50 4.62
C ASP A 103 8.17 13.61 4.07
N TYR A 104 7.63 14.84 4.01
CA TYR A 104 6.36 15.14 3.37
C TYR A 104 6.36 14.79 1.87
N LEU A 105 7.42 15.19 1.16
CA LEU A 105 7.60 14.85 -0.25
C LEU A 105 7.64 13.33 -0.42
N SER A 106 8.44 12.61 0.38
CA SER A 106 8.50 11.14 0.34
C SER A 106 7.13 10.50 0.56
N MET A 107 6.38 10.91 1.58
CA MET A 107 5.02 10.43 1.84
C MET A 107 4.08 10.73 0.64
N ARG A 108 4.14 11.92 0.06
CA ARG A 108 3.30 12.27 -1.10
C ARG A 108 3.72 11.58 -2.39
N MET A 109 5.00 11.25 -2.55
CA MET A 109 5.50 10.46 -3.67
C MET A 109 5.00 9.00 -3.64
N GLU A 110 4.51 8.49 -2.51
CA GLU A 110 3.81 7.19 -2.43
C GLU A 110 2.42 7.23 -3.09
N GLU A 111 1.82 8.41 -3.24
CA GLU A 111 0.54 8.57 -3.94
C GLU A 111 0.76 8.50 -5.46
N PRO A 112 0.10 7.57 -6.18
CA PRO A 112 0.37 7.34 -7.60
C PRO A 112 0.01 8.55 -8.47
N HIS A 113 -1.13 9.22 -8.19
CA HIS A 113 -1.58 10.39 -8.95
C HIS A 113 -0.59 11.57 -8.81
N PHE A 114 -0.19 11.87 -7.57
CA PHE A 114 0.81 12.90 -7.31
C PHE A 114 2.15 12.58 -7.97
N CYS A 115 2.63 11.34 -7.83
CA CYS A 115 3.87 10.88 -8.44
C CYS A 115 3.86 11.06 -9.97
N GLU A 116 2.79 10.64 -10.64
CA GLU A 116 2.65 10.78 -12.10
C GLU A 116 2.69 12.24 -12.56
N ILE A 117 2.00 13.14 -11.85
CA ILE A 117 2.00 14.59 -12.15
C ILE A 117 3.43 15.15 -12.03
N ILE A 118 4.13 14.85 -10.92
CA ILE A 118 5.49 15.33 -10.68
C ILE A 118 6.46 14.80 -11.74
N LEU A 119 6.40 13.50 -12.06
CA LEU A 119 7.25 12.91 -13.09
C LEU A 119 6.97 13.50 -14.48
N ALA A 120 5.71 13.76 -14.82
CA ALA A 120 5.34 14.41 -16.06
C ALA A 120 5.87 15.84 -16.13
N GLN A 121 5.72 16.62 -15.05
CA GLN A 121 6.25 17.98 -14.96
C GLN A 121 7.78 17.99 -15.09
N MET A 122 8.48 17.07 -14.43
CA MET A 122 9.93 16.92 -14.55
C MET A 122 10.35 16.64 -16.00
N LYS A 123 9.66 15.73 -16.71
CA LYS A 123 9.91 15.45 -18.14
C LYS A 123 9.73 16.68 -19.01
N VAL A 124 8.68 17.48 -18.78
CA VAL A 124 8.43 18.73 -19.50
C VAL A 124 9.53 19.75 -19.21
N ASN A 125 9.87 19.96 -17.95
CA ASN A 125 10.90 20.91 -17.53
C ASN A 125 12.29 20.55 -18.07
N LEU A 126 12.66 19.26 -18.08
CA LEU A 126 13.90 18.80 -18.71
C LEU A 126 13.92 19.12 -20.22
N ARG A 127 12.82 18.88 -20.94
CA ARG A 127 12.73 19.20 -22.36
C ARG A 127 12.78 20.70 -22.63
N GLN A 128 12.17 21.53 -21.79
CA GLN A 128 12.09 22.97 -22.01
C GLN A 128 13.34 23.73 -21.54
N LYS A 129 13.96 23.31 -20.45
CA LYS A 129 15.07 24.05 -19.80
C LYS A 129 16.43 23.42 -20.07
N VAL A 130 16.52 22.09 -20.07
CA VAL A 130 17.79 21.39 -20.24
C VAL A 130 18.08 21.11 -21.72
N ALA A 131 17.07 20.80 -22.54
CA ALA A 131 17.30 20.52 -23.95
C ALA A 131 17.96 21.69 -24.72
N PRO A 132 17.52 22.95 -24.54
CA PRO A 132 18.19 24.08 -25.20
C PRO A 132 19.65 24.24 -24.74
N ALA A 133 19.94 24.03 -23.46
CA ALA A 133 21.29 24.10 -22.92
C ALA A 133 22.20 22.97 -23.43
N LEU A 134 21.63 21.86 -23.92
CA LEU A 134 22.36 20.75 -24.53
C LEU A 134 22.60 20.94 -26.04
N MET A 135 21.96 21.92 -26.68
CA MET A 135 22.15 22.18 -28.11
C MET A 135 23.42 23.00 -28.34
N PRO A 136 24.20 22.72 -29.41
CA PRO A 136 25.36 23.53 -29.77
C PRO A 136 24.94 24.95 -30.17
N THR A 137 25.54 25.95 -29.52
CA THR A 137 25.46 27.37 -29.89
C THR A 137 26.73 27.77 -30.62
N GLU A 138 26.69 28.77 -31.50
CA GLU A 138 27.86 29.18 -32.31
C GLU A 138 29.09 29.59 -31.47
N GLU A 139 28.89 30.01 -30.22
CA GLU A 139 29.94 30.38 -29.26
C GLU A 139 30.73 29.17 -28.68
N ASP A 140 30.22 27.94 -28.87
CA ASP A 140 30.79 26.73 -28.26
C ASP A 140 31.95 26.10 -29.05
N SER A 141 32.39 26.70 -30.16
CA SER A 141 33.42 26.09 -31.02
C SER A 141 34.79 26.07 -30.33
N GLY A 142 35.11 24.98 -29.63
CA GLY A 142 36.45 24.67 -29.12
C GLY A 142 36.58 24.54 -27.60
N THR A 143 35.57 24.87 -26.81
CA THR A 143 35.62 24.77 -25.34
C THR A 143 34.85 23.55 -24.82
N VAL A 144 35.36 22.90 -23.77
CA VAL A 144 34.66 21.83 -23.05
C VAL A 144 33.35 22.37 -22.47
N ARG A 145 32.22 22.02 -23.10
CA ARG A 145 30.89 22.49 -22.70
C ARG A 145 30.50 21.97 -21.32
N LYS A 146 30.00 22.89 -20.50
CA LYS A 146 29.41 22.61 -19.19
C LYS A 146 27.98 23.13 -19.22
N VAL A 147 27.06 22.33 -18.70
CA VAL A 147 25.66 22.73 -18.55
C VAL A 147 25.37 22.83 -17.07
N ASP A 148 24.94 24.02 -16.68
CA ASP A 148 24.46 24.33 -15.35
C ASP A 148 23.05 24.91 -15.52
N VAL A 149 22.04 24.10 -15.20
CA VAL A 149 20.63 24.49 -15.33
C VAL A 149 19.91 24.21 -14.03
N ILE A 150 19.15 25.19 -13.58
CA ILE A 150 18.31 25.13 -12.40
C ILE A 150 16.87 25.32 -12.82
N PHE A 151 15.97 24.46 -12.36
CA PHE A 151 14.53 24.63 -12.58
C PHE A 151 13.71 24.15 -11.38
N ASP A 152 12.51 24.70 -11.27
CA ASP A 152 11.62 24.49 -10.13
C ASP A 152 10.53 23.48 -10.49
N VAL A 153 10.21 22.60 -9.53
CA VAL A 153 9.09 21.67 -9.59
C VAL A 153 8.01 22.19 -8.65
N SER A 154 6.85 22.50 -9.21
CA SER A 154 5.76 23.16 -8.50
C SER A 154 4.46 22.39 -8.59
N TYR A 155 3.71 22.34 -7.50
CA TYR A 155 2.43 21.66 -7.42
C TYR A 155 1.32 22.62 -7.04
N GLN A 156 0.15 22.43 -7.66
CA GLN A 156 -1.08 23.15 -7.33
C GLN A 156 -2.09 22.13 -6.78
N PRO A 157 -2.51 22.26 -5.51
CA PRO A 157 -3.54 21.39 -4.94
C PRO A 157 -4.89 21.58 -5.67
N GLU A 158 -5.52 20.49 -6.09
CA GLU A 158 -6.77 20.51 -6.88
C GLU A 158 -8.01 20.99 -6.09
N HIS A 159 -7.95 21.03 -4.75
CA HIS A 159 -9.14 21.11 -3.89
C HIS A 159 -9.44 22.49 -3.27
N HIS A 160 -8.77 23.57 -3.69
CA HIS A 160 -9.00 24.90 -3.13
C HIS A 160 -9.08 26.00 -4.21
N ASP A 161 -10.15 26.79 -4.17
CA ASP A 161 -10.37 27.96 -5.06
C ASP A 161 -9.30 29.06 -4.88
N ASP A 162 -8.55 29.04 -3.76
CA ASP A 162 -7.39 29.90 -3.47
C ASP A 162 -6.04 29.18 -3.62
N SER A 163 -5.99 28.07 -4.36
CA SER A 163 -4.78 27.24 -4.51
C SER A 163 -3.66 27.97 -5.27
N GLN A 164 -2.75 28.59 -4.53
CA GLN A 164 -1.52 29.15 -5.10
C GLN A 164 -0.59 28.02 -5.57
N ILE A 165 0.02 28.21 -6.75
CA ILE A 165 1.10 27.35 -7.25
C ILE A 165 2.28 27.44 -6.28
N ARG A 166 2.73 26.30 -5.75
CA ARG A 166 3.82 26.25 -4.76
C ARG A 166 4.99 25.44 -5.28
N THR A 167 6.19 25.97 -5.12
CA THR A 167 7.43 25.25 -5.43
C THR A 167 7.72 24.22 -4.35
N LEU A 168 7.74 22.94 -4.74
CA LEU A 168 8.05 21.83 -3.84
C LEU A 168 9.55 21.71 -3.65
N PHE A 169 10.27 21.58 -4.76
CA PHE A 169 11.72 21.42 -4.77
C PHE A 169 12.31 21.97 -6.07
N ARG A 170 13.62 22.20 -6.05
CA ARG A 170 14.39 22.69 -7.19
C ARG A 170 15.35 21.62 -7.65
N ILE A 171 15.54 21.48 -8.96
CA ILE A 171 16.51 20.55 -9.53
C ILE A 171 17.65 21.34 -10.16
N HIS A 172 18.88 20.99 -9.79
CA HIS A 172 20.12 21.54 -10.31
C HIS A 172 20.86 20.47 -11.10
N VAL A 173 20.95 20.67 -12.42
CA VAL A 173 21.62 19.78 -13.35
C VAL A 173 22.99 20.34 -13.68
N LYS A 174 24.05 19.66 -13.24
CA LYS A 174 25.45 19.99 -13.53
C LYS A 174 26.09 18.89 -14.37
N LEU A 175 26.24 19.16 -15.67
CA LEU A 175 26.85 18.23 -16.62
C LEU A 175 28.13 18.83 -17.18
N ALA A 176 29.11 17.98 -17.43
CA ALA A 176 30.42 18.40 -17.92
C ALA A 176 30.85 17.57 -19.12
N LYS A 177 31.58 18.19 -20.06
CA LYS A 177 32.15 17.54 -21.25
C LYS A 177 31.06 16.93 -22.15
N ILE A 178 30.15 17.76 -22.63
CA ILE A 178 29.00 17.34 -23.44
C ILE A 178 29.38 17.25 -24.92
N PRO A 179 29.21 16.07 -25.57
CA PRO A 179 29.51 15.90 -26.99
C PRO A 179 28.58 16.76 -27.86
N THR A 180 29.04 17.17 -29.05
CA THR A 180 28.24 17.93 -30.04
C THR A 180 27.03 17.15 -30.56
N HIS A 181 27.09 15.81 -30.48
CA HIS A 181 26.01 14.91 -30.90
C HIS A 181 25.53 14.08 -29.70
N GLY A 182 24.21 13.81 -29.62
CA GLY A 182 23.62 12.95 -28.58
C GLY A 182 22.79 13.65 -27.51
N SER A 183 22.38 14.91 -27.70
CA SER A 183 21.55 15.65 -26.73
C SER A 183 20.26 14.91 -26.33
N GLN A 184 19.67 14.13 -27.24
CA GLN A 184 18.46 13.34 -26.95
C GLN A 184 18.71 12.11 -26.05
N SER A 185 19.83 11.40 -26.23
CA SER A 185 20.17 10.27 -25.36
C SER A 185 20.49 10.76 -23.95
N ILE A 186 21.16 11.91 -23.83
CA ILE A 186 21.44 12.57 -22.55
C ILE A 186 20.15 12.92 -21.81
N LEU A 187 19.16 13.49 -22.50
CA LEU A 187 17.87 13.81 -21.90
C LEU A 187 17.12 12.55 -21.45
N LYS A 188 17.20 11.46 -22.23
CA LYS A 188 16.58 10.18 -21.86
C LYS A 188 17.25 9.57 -20.63
N ASP A 189 18.58 9.59 -20.56
CA ASP A 189 19.36 9.11 -19.42
C ASP A 189 19.04 9.93 -18.16
N LEU A 190 18.94 11.26 -18.29
CA LEU A 190 18.55 12.16 -17.20
C LEU A 190 17.13 11.90 -16.71
N ALA A 191 16.15 11.77 -17.61
CA ALA A 191 14.77 11.49 -17.24
C ALA A 191 14.65 10.15 -16.51
N THR A 192 15.26 9.11 -17.06
CA THR A 192 15.28 7.77 -16.46
C THR A 192 16.01 7.76 -15.11
N GLY A 193 17.12 8.51 -15.01
CA GLY A 193 17.89 8.75 -13.79
C GLY A 193 17.06 9.35 -12.66
N LEU A 194 16.36 10.42 -12.99
CA LEU A 194 15.49 11.14 -12.08
C LEU A 194 14.25 10.33 -11.69
N GLU A 195 13.59 9.69 -12.65
CA GLU A 195 12.44 8.81 -12.40
C GLU A 195 12.83 7.69 -11.42
N SER A 196 13.95 7.02 -11.70
CA SER A 196 14.42 5.93 -10.85
C SER A 196 14.83 6.40 -9.46
N PHE A 197 15.41 7.60 -9.33
CA PHE A 197 15.79 8.17 -8.03
C PHE A 197 14.58 8.58 -7.19
N VAL A 198 13.60 9.22 -7.80
CA VAL A 198 12.39 9.70 -7.13
C VAL A 198 11.49 8.53 -6.72
N VAL A 199 11.43 7.47 -7.54
CA VAL A 199 10.65 6.26 -7.26
C VAL A 199 11.40 5.26 -6.36
N ALA A 200 12.74 5.37 -6.21
CA ALA A 200 13.55 4.45 -5.42
C ALA A 200 13.22 4.49 -3.92
N SER A 201 12.14 3.81 -3.56
CA SER A 201 11.88 3.28 -2.23
C SER A 201 12.82 2.11 -2.00
N ASP A 202 13.57 2.13 -0.90
CA ASP A 202 14.44 1.14 -0.23
C ASP A 202 15.18 0.04 -1.03
N VAL A 203 14.57 -0.56 -2.04
CA VAL A 203 15.07 -1.61 -2.93
C VAL A 203 16.23 -1.14 -3.84
N ASN A 204 16.27 0.15 -4.20
CA ASN A 204 17.24 0.68 -5.17
C ASN A 204 18.16 1.79 -4.62
N ARG A 205 18.33 1.87 -3.30
CA ARG A 205 19.13 2.94 -2.64
C ARG A 205 20.59 3.05 -3.12
N ASN A 206 21.16 1.96 -3.63
CA ASN A 206 22.55 1.91 -4.09
C ASN A 206 22.70 2.14 -5.61
N TRP A 207 21.60 2.34 -6.32
CA TRP A 207 21.64 2.52 -7.76
C TRP A 207 22.11 3.91 -8.13
N GLN A 208 23.00 3.96 -9.12
CA GLN A 208 23.57 5.19 -9.65
C GLN A 208 23.28 5.26 -11.14
N PRO A 209 22.70 6.35 -11.63
CA PRO A 209 22.48 6.52 -13.05
C PRO A 209 23.79 6.74 -13.78
N THR A 210 23.84 6.28 -15.02
CA THR A 210 24.92 6.61 -15.96
C THR A 210 24.38 7.62 -16.98
N ILE A 211 25.05 8.76 -17.10
CA ILE A 211 24.75 9.78 -18.12
C ILE A 211 25.91 9.77 -19.09
N GLN A 212 25.64 9.41 -20.36
CA GLN A 212 26.68 9.26 -21.40
C GLN A 212 27.77 8.24 -21.02
N GLY A 213 27.40 7.15 -20.33
CA GLY A 213 28.37 6.15 -19.88
C GLY A 213 29.30 6.61 -18.74
N ARG A 214 29.08 7.79 -18.15
CA ARG A 214 29.75 8.22 -16.91
C ARG A 214 28.78 8.15 -15.74
N LEU A 215 29.30 7.83 -14.56
CA LEU A 215 28.49 7.85 -13.34
C LEU A 215 28.00 9.26 -13.03
N ALA A 216 26.75 9.35 -12.63
CA ALA A 216 26.14 10.57 -12.12
C ALA A 216 25.69 10.35 -10.67
N VAL A 217 25.97 11.34 -9.83
CA VAL A 217 25.54 11.36 -8.43
C VAL A 217 24.30 12.23 -8.35
N ILE A 218 23.21 11.65 -7.85
CA ILE A 218 21.99 12.39 -7.51
C ILE A 218 21.90 12.46 -5.99
N SER A 219 21.80 13.68 -5.45
CA SER A 219 21.67 13.88 -4.01
C SER A 219 20.90 15.15 -3.68
N TRP A 220 20.12 15.09 -2.61
CA TRP A 220 19.52 16.28 -2.00
C TRP A 220 20.62 17.11 -1.33
N ASP A 221 20.81 18.35 -1.79
CA ASP A 221 21.66 19.33 -1.14
C ASP A 221 20.95 19.91 0.10
N GLN A 222 21.51 19.60 1.27
CA GLN A 222 20.97 19.94 2.57
C GLN A 222 21.34 21.38 3.00
N THR A 223 22.18 22.07 2.23
CA THR A 223 22.67 23.41 2.57
C THR A 223 21.82 24.53 2.00
N ALA A 224 21.05 24.27 0.93
CA ALA A 224 20.14 25.24 0.34
C ALA A 224 18.94 25.54 1.27
N LYS A 225 18.67 26.83 1.48
CA LYS A 225 17.47 27.34 2.17
C LYS A 225 16.73 28.31 1.23
N PRO A 226 15.39 28.40 1.24
CA PRO A 226 14.41 27.61 2.00
C PRO A 226 13.89 26.34 1.28
N THR A 227 14.09 26.23 -0.04
CA THR A 227 13.55 25.14 -0.87
C THR A 227 14.57 24.01 -1.01
N PRO A 228 14.16 22.72 -0.86
CA PRO A 228 15.07 21.60 -1.06
C PRO A 228 15.60 21.57 -2.49
N LEU A 229 16.90 21.34 -2.63
CA LEU A 229 17.61 21.34 -3.90
C LEU A 229 18.08 19.92 -4.22
N LEU A 230 17.62 19.36 -5.33
CA LEU A 230 18.09 18.09 -5.86
C LEU A 230 19.23 18.38 -6.84
N VAL A 231 20.44 17.94 -6.52
CA VAL A 231 21.61 18.16 -7.36
C VAL A 231 21.96 16.88 -8.11
N ILE A 232 22.14 16.99 -9.43
CA ILE A 232 22.64 15.94 -10.30
C ILE A 232 24.00 16.38 -10.82
N GLU A 233 25.06 15.67 -10.45
CA GLU A 233 26.43 15.97 -10.89
C GLU A 233 27.04 14.80 -11.65
N GLN A 234 27.58 15.06 -12.83
CA GLN A 234 28.35 14.08 -13.57
C GLN A 234 29.79 14.01 -13.01
N THR A 235 30.25 12.83 -12.62
CA THR A 235 31.61 12.67 -12.09
C THR A 235 32.66 12.90 -13.19
N ASN A 236 33.61 13.80 -12.94
CA ASN A 236 34.59 14.23 -13.96
C ASN A 236 35.78 13.29 -14.17
N GLU A 237 35.94 12.27 -13.32
CA GLU A 237 37.10 11.40 -13.29
C GLU A 237 36.68 9.95 -13.10
N GLY A 238 37.45 9.01 -13.66
CA GLY A 238 37.39 7.57 -13.34
C GLY A 238 37.80 7.28 -11.90
N LYS A 239 37.21 8.01 -10.96
CA LYS A 239 37.43 7.87 -9.53
C LYS A 239 36.52 6.75 -9.08
N ASN A 240 37.14 5.58 -8.96
CA ASN A 240 36.58 4.38 -8.37
C ASN A 240 35.66 4.74 -7.19
N VAL A 241 34.46 4.18 -7.27
CA VAL A 241 33.43 4.14 -6.25
C VAL A 241 34.06 4.03 -4.85
N LEU A 242 34.16 5.13 -4.12
CA LEU A 242 34.28 5.05 -2.67
C LEU A 242 32.85 4.84 -2.16
N MET A 243 32.48 3.56 -2.00
CA MET A 243 31.30 3.15 -1.26
C MET A 243 31.34 3.79 0.13
N ARG A 244 30.61 4.88 0.33
CA ARG A 244 30.48 5.47 1.66
C ARG A 244 29.25 4.89 2.34
N ASN A 245 29.49 3.82 3.08
CA ASN A 245 28.56 3.32 4.07
C ASN A 245 28.52 4.33 5.24
N LYS A 246 27.39 5.01 5.44
CA LYS A 246 27.12 5.80 6.65
C LYS A 246 25.64 5.70 7.07
N ARG A 247 25.21 4.48 7.41
CA ARG A 247 24.21 4.25 8.48
C ARG A 247 24.52 2.95 9.24
N LEU A 248 25.69 2.90 9.86
CA LEU A 248 25.97 2.05 11.02
C LEU A 248 26.76 2.89 12.01
N ALA A 249 26.08 3.77 12.75
CA ALA A 249 26.64 4.42 13.94
C ALA A 249 25.58 5.03 14.89
N GLN A 250 24.31 4.58 14.83
CA GLN A 250 23.36 4.79 15.93
C GLN A 250 22.48 3.54 16.09
N SER A 251 23.13 2.40 16.32
CA SER A 251 22.62 1.46 17.32
C SER A 251 23.68 1.37 18.41
N LYS A 252 23.42 2.02 19.53
CA LYS A 252 24.07 1.69 20.78
C LYS A 252 23.12 2.04 21.93
N ILE A 253 22.54 0.96 22.44
CA ILE A 253 21.89 0.73 23.74
C ILE A 253 20.53 1.39 23.93
#